data_AF-A0A7K2FA16-F1
#
_entry.id   AF-A0A7K2FA16-F1
#
_cell.length_a   1.000
_cell.length_b   1.000
_cell.length_c   1.000
_cell.angle_alpha   90.00
_cell.angle_beta   90.00
_cell.angle_gamma   90.00
#
_symmetry.space_group_name_H-M   'P 1'
#
loop_
_entity.id
_entity.type
_entity.pdbx_description
1 polymer ?
#
loop_
_entity_poly.entity_id
_entity_poly.type
_entity_poly.pdbx_seq_one_letter_code
_entity_poly.pdbx_strand_id
1 'polypeptide(L)'
;MTAVVAGFKSSKTNIGTAPTIIDFYDCRTSDRGHGTESTQIQLINYNYTSPNENWEKKTFTACFSGGQSHGEWTGRKGDDLYFQVKAVNGNTIVGPTLTVKRVHMW
;
A
#
# COMPACT_ATOMS: atom_id res chain seq x y z
N MET A 1 -5.19 -13.74 8.57
CA MET A 1 -4.46 -12.48 8.31
C MET A 1 -3.07 -12.86 7.82
N THR A 2 -2.60 -12.21 6.76
CA THR A 2 -1.29 -12.51 6.15
C THR A 2 -0.33 -11.36 6.43
N ALA A 3 0.87 -11.67 6.91
CA ALA A 3 1.92 -10.71 7.17
C ALA A 3 2.77 -10.53 5.89
N VAL A 4 3.03 -9.30 5.49
CA VAL A 4 3.79 -8.97 4.27
C VAL A 4 4.94 -8.02 4.57
N VAL A 5 6.02 -8.10 3.80
CA VAL A 5 7.20 -7.22 3.92
C VAL A 5 7.30 -6.23 2.76
N ALA A 6 8.26 -5.33 2.83
CA ALA A 6 8.65 -4.50 1.69
C ALA A 6 8.92 -5.36 0.45
N GLY A 7 8.46 -4.89 -0.71
CA GLY A 7 8.50 -5.62 -1.97
C GLY A 7 7.18 -6.31 -2.33
N PHE A 8 6.31 -6.61 -1.36
CA PHE A 8 5.00 -7.22 -1.60
C PHE A 8 4.17 -6.40 -2.59
N LYS A 9 3.53 -7.07 -3.55
CA LYS A 9 2.61 -6.51 -4.53
C LYS A 9 1.24 -7.14 -4.32
N SER A 10 0.20 -6.31 -4.32
CA SER A 10 -1.18 -6.77 -4.31
C SER A 10 -1.60 -7.34 -5.65
N SER A 11 -2.77 -7.98 -5.68
CA SER A 11 -3.48 -8.30 -6.91
C SER A 11 -3.91 -7.02 -7.64
N LYS A 12 -4.03 -7.12 -8.97
CA LYS A 12 -4.57 -6.05 -9.80
C LYS A 12 -6.04 -5.78 -9.48
N THR A 13 -6.44 -4.52 -9.58
CA THR A 13 -7.79 -4.02 -9.32
C THR A 13 -8.17 -3.02 -10.40
N ASN A 14 -9.36 -3.20 -10.97
CA ASN A 14 -9.96 -2.27 -11.93
C ASN A 14 -10.75 -1.21 -11.18
N ILE A 15 -10.29 0.04 -11.23
CA ILE A 15 -10.95 1.21 -10.62
C ILE A 15 -11.80 1.95 -11.65
N GLY A 16 -11.56 1.71 -12.95
CA GLY A 16 -12.24 2.39 -14.04
C GLY A 16 -12.01 3.90 -13.96
N THR A 17 -13.09 4.67 -13.79
CA THR A 17 -13.05 6.14 -13.83
C THR A 17 -13.06 6.84 -12.47
N ALA A 18 -13.14 6.10 -11.36
CA ALA A 18 -13.15 6.67 -10.01
C ALA A 18 -11.74 7.13 -9.58
N PRO A 19 -11.61 8.08 -8.63
CA PRO A 19 -10.34 8.33 -7.96
C PRO A 19 -9.87 7.06 -7.27
N THR A 20 -8.58 6.72 -7.39
CA THR A 20 -8.08 5.50 -6.75
C THR A 20 -7.85 5.71 -5.27
N ILE A 21 -8.64 5.04 -4.44
CA ILE A 21 -8.52 5.04 -2.99
C ILE A 21 -8.04 3.68 -2.51
N ILE A 22 -7.20 3.66 -1.47
CA ILE A 22 -6.82 2.45 -0.74
C ILE A 22 -7.05 2.68 0.75
N ASP A 23 -7.90 1.85 1.34
CA ASP A 23 -8.14 1.77 2.77
C ASP A 23 -7.58 0.47 3.33
N PHE A 24 -6.70 0.59 4.33
CA PHE A 24 -6.24 -0.52 5.15
C PHE A 24 -6.96 -0.50 6.48
N TYR A 25 -7.68 -1.58 6.79
CA TYR A 25 -8.43 -1.73 8.03
C TYR A 25 -7.72 -2.66 9.00
N ASP A 26 -7.65 -2.23 10.27
CA ASP A 26 -6.97 -2.94 11.36
C ASP A 26 -5.55 -3.35 10.94
N CYS A 27 -4.80 -2.36 10.43
CA CYS A 27 -3.43 -2.58 10.00
C CYS A 27 -2.46 -2.45 11.18
N ARG A 28 -1.46 -3.33 11.22
CA ARG A 28 -0.47 -3.48 12.31
C ARG A 28 0.91 -3.77 11.75
N THR A 29 1.96 -3.18 12.31
CA THR A 29 3.33 -3.63 12.06
C THR A 29 3.84 -4.52 13.19
N SER A 30 4.78 -5.41 12.89
CA SER A 30 5.33 -6.36 13.88
C SER A 30 6.24 -5.73 14.92
N ASP A 31 6.75 -4.53 14.68
CA ASP A 31 7.83 -3.87 15.43
C ASP A 31 7.42 -2.50 15.98
N ARG A 32 6.14 -2.34 16.34
CA ARG A 32 5.61 -1.11 16.94
C ARG A 32 6.53 -0.54 18.02
N GLY A 33 6.73 0.78 18.04
CA GLY A 33 7.62 1.48 18.97
C GLY A 33 9.08 1.58 18.51
N HIS A 34 9.42 1.07 17.33
CA HIS A 34 10.74 1.15 16.74
C HIS A 34 10.73 1.85 15.37
N GLY A 35 11.70 2.74 15.13
CA GLY A 35 11.86 3.40 13.83
C GLY A 35 10.88 4.55 13.58
N THR A 36 10.55 4.78 12.31
CA THR A 36 9.73 5.94 11.86
C THR A 36 8.22 5.72 11.93
N GLU A 37 7.77 4.54 12.37
CA GLU A 37 6.36 4.16 12.46
C GLU A 37 5.57 4.58 11.21
N SER A 38 6.00 4.05 10.06
CA SER A 38 5.35 4.35 8.78
C SER A 38 5.36 3.18 7.82
N THR A 39 4.26 3.02 7.06
CA THR A 39 4.20 2.10 5.92
C THR A 39 4.12 2.92 4.63
N GLN A 40 5.07 2.75 3.72
CA GLN A 40 5.03 3.41 2.42
C GLN A 40 4.43 2.50 1.37
N ILE A 41 3.39 2.99 0.70
CA ILE A 41 2.70 2.30 -0.39
C ILE A 41 2.88 3.08 -1.68
N GLN A 42 3.18 2.38 -2.76
CA GLN A 42 3.22 2.94 -4.10
C GLN A 42 2.11 2.34 -4.94
N LEU A 43 1.30 3.19 -5.56
CA LEU A 43 0.33 2.77 -6.56
C LEU A 43 1.05 2.64 -7.91
N ILE A 44 0.74 1.56 -8.64
CA ILE A 44 1.38 1.23 -9.91
C ILE A 44 0.29 0.90 -10.92
N ASN A 45 0.34 1.60 -12.06
CA ASN A 45 -0.49 1.27 -13.21
C ASN A 45 0.26 0.28 -14.09
N TYR A 46 -0.26 -0.93 -14.19
CA TYR A 46 0.32 -1.94 -15.05
C TYR A 46 0.09 -1.58 -16.51
N ASN A 47 1.15 -1.69 -17.32
CA ASN A 47 1.05 -1.57 -18.75
C ASN A 47 1.60 -2.86 -19.38
N TYR A 48 0.84 -3.44 -20.31
CA TYR A 48 1.24 -4.68 -20.97
C TYR A 48 2.30 -4.48 -22.06
N THR A 49 2.35 -3.29 -22.66
CA THR A 49 3.21 -2.98 -23.82
C THR A 49 4.35 -2.03 -23.50
N SER A 50 4.30 -1.34 -22.35
CA SER A 50 5.34 -0.44 -21.87
C SER A 50 5.74 -0.74 -20.43
N PRO A 51 6.82 -0.15 -19.91
CA PRO A 51 7.10 -0.18 -18.47
C PRO A 51 5.89 0.33 -17.66
N ASN A 52 5.67 -0.29 -16.51
CA ASN A 52 4.61 0.12 -15.59
C ASN A 52 4.82 1.57 -15.13
N GLU A 53 3.73 2.31 -15.01
CA GLU A 53 3.77 3.67 -14.50
C GLU A 53 3.75 3.63 -12.97
N ASN A 54 4.86 4.06 -12.37
CA ASN A 54 4.97 4.18 -10.92
C ASN A 54 4.42 5.54 -10.49
N TRP A 55 3.29 5.55 -9.81
CA TRP A 55 2.73 6.79 -9.28
C TRP A 55 3.35 7.16 -7.92
N GLU A 56 2.89 8.28 -7.36
CA GLU A 56 3.36 8.80 -6.08
C GLU A 56 3.24 7.76 -4.96
N LYS A 57 4.15 7.87 -3.98
CA LYS A 57 4.12 7.05 -2.77
C LYS A 57 3.32 7.77 -1.70
N LYS A 58 2.52 7.03 -0.94
CA LYS A 58 1.81 7.55 0.23
C LYS A 58 2.25 6.82 1.48
N THR A 59 2.24 7.56 2.59
CA THR A 59 2.71 7.10 3.89
C THR A 59 1.51 6.86 4.79
N PHE A 60 1.38 5.63 5.27
CA PHE A 60 0.31 5.13 6.13
C PHE A 60 0.87 5.00 7.55
N THR A 61 0.43 5.88 8.45
CA THR A 61 0.89 5.97 9.84
C THR A 61 -0.13 5.50 10.87
N ALA A 62 -1.38 5.18 10.47
CA ALA A 62 -2.35 4.62 11.40
C ALA A 62 -2.19 3.10 11.61
N CYS A 63 -1.29 2.46 10.86
CA CYS A 63 -1.01 1.03 10.93
C CYS A 63 -0.18 0.58 12.13
N PHE A 64 0.03 1.43 13.14
CA PHE A 64 0.80 1.09 14.35
C PHE A 64 -0.09 0.78 15.54
N SER A 65 -1.34 1.26 15.53
CA SER A 65 -2.30 1.08 16.61
C SER A 65 -3.46 0.15 16.27
N GLY A 66 -3.45 -0.52 15.11
CA GLY A 66 -4.60 -1.31 14.65
C GLY A 66 -5.73 -0.45 14.08
N GLY A 67 -5.40 0.73 13.56
CA GLY A 67 -6.36 1.68 13.02
C GLY A 67 -6.75 1.41 11.56
N GLN A 68 -7.60 2.29 11.04
CA GLN A 68 -7.79 2.44 9.60
C GLN A 68 -6.81 3.48 9.07
N SER A 69 -6.11 3.14 7.99
CA SER A 69 -5.23 4.07 7.30
C SER A 69 -5.67 4.22 5.85
N HIS A 70 -5.79 5.47 5.41
CA HIS A 70 -6.38 5.85 4.12
C HIS A 70 -5.35 6.52 3.22
N GLY A 71 -5.37 6.21 1.92
CA GLY A 71 -4.61 6.93 0.92
C GLY A 71 -5.41 7.09 -0.36
N GLU A 72 -5.52 8.33 -0.84
CA GLU A 72 -6.22 8.69 -2.07
C GLU A 72 -5.23 9.21 -3.12
N TRP A 73 -5.23 8.61 -4.31
CA TRP A 73 -4.49 9.07 -5.48
C TRP A 73 -5.42 9.83 -6.43
N THR A 74 -5.59 11.12 -6.15
CA THR A 74 -6.49 11.99 -6.92
C THR A 74 -6.06 12.09 -8.39
N GLY A 75 -7.03 12.02 -9.30
CA GLY A 75 -6.79 12.13 -10.75
C GLY A 75 -6.14 10.90 -11.39
N ARG A 76 -5.88 9.84 -10.60
CA ARG A 76 -5.29 8.60 -11.08
C ARG A 76 -6.36 7.53 -11.28
N LYS A 77 -6.44 7.01 -12.50
CA LYS A 77 -7.52 6.13 -13.00
C LYS A 77 -6.90 5.03 -13.86
N GLY A 78 -7.49 3.83 -13.84
CA GLY A 78 -6.97 2.72 -14.63
C GLY A 78 -7.63 1.38 -14.33
N ASP A 79 -7.37 0.43 -15.24
CA ASP A 79 -7.96 -0.90 -15.26
C ASP A 79 -7.05 -1.91 -14.52
N ASP A 80 -5.73 -1.85 -14.72
CA ASP A 80 -4.80 -2.77 -14.05
C ASP A 80 -3.95 -2.09 -12.96
N LEU A 81 -4.63 -1.55 -11.94
CA LEU A 81 -3.93 -0.89 -10.83
C LEU A 81 -3.57 -1.91 -9.74
N TYR A 82 -2.35 -1.83 -9.23
CA TYR A 82 -1.95 -2.58 -8.04
C TYR A 82 -1.04 -1.72 -7.17
N PHE A 83 -1.05 -1.99 -5.88
CA PHE A 83 -0.13 -1.33 -4.96
C PHE A 83 1.03 -2.24 -4.57
N GLN A 84 2.18 -1.61 -4.29
CA GLN A 84 3.37 -2.25 -3.74
C GLN A 84 3.72 -1.63 -2.38
N VAL A 85 4.04 -2.47 -1.40
CA VAL A 85 4.64 -2.04 -0.14
C VAL A 85 6.11 -1.69 -0.42
N LYS A 86 6.46 -0.40 -0.32
CA LYS A 86 7.82 0.09 -0.57
C LYS A 86 8.67 0.11 0.68
N ALA A 87 8.07 0.40 1.83
CA ALA A 87 8.76 0.36 3.11
C ALA A 87 7.80 0.03 4.24
N VAL A 88 8.33 -0.66 5.27
CA VAL A 88 7.68 -0.82 6.58
C VAL A 88 8.68 -0.35 7.62
N ASN A 89 8.32 0.66 8.41
CA ASN A 89 9.20 1.33 9.38
C ASN A 89 10.52 1.80 8.80
N GLY A 90 10.46 2.37 7.60
CA GLY A 90 11.63 2.85 6.85
C GLY A 90 12.46 1.72 6.23
N ASN A 91 12.16 0.45 6.48
CA ASN A 91 12.87 -0.67 5.89
C ASN A 91 12.29 -1.04 4.52
N THR A 92 13.13 -1.11 3.49
CA THR A 92 12.76 -1.28 2.08
C THR A 92 13.08 -2.65 1.49
N ILE A 93 13.72 -3.57 2.25
CA ILE A 93 14.19 -4.86 1.72
C ILE A 93 13.73 -6.02 2.61
N VAL A 94 14.38 -6.24 3.75
CA VAL A 94 14.04 -7.29 4.71
C VAL A 94 13.88 -6.64 6.06
N GLY A 95 12.71 -6.77 6.67
CA GLY A 95 12.38 -6.00 7.85
C GLY A 95 11.01 -6.34 8.42
N PRO A 96 10.44 -5.41 9.19
CA PRO A 96 9.17 -5.60 9.84
C PRO A 96 8.05 -5.93 8.87
N THR A 97 7.08 -6.69 9.34
CA THR A 97 5.92 -7.08 8.54
C THR A 97 4.76 -6.15 8.80
N LEU A 98 4.03 -5.79 7.73
CA LEU A 98 2.70 -5.21 7.79
C LEU A 98 1.67 -6.34 7.76
N THR A 99 0.73 -6.32 8.69
CA THR A 99 -0.46 -7.16 8.69
C THR A 99 -1.68 -6.27 8.51
N VAL A 100 -2.58 -6.62 7.60
CA VAL A 100 -3.84 -5.89 7.38
C VAL A 100 -4.98 -6.89 7.42
N LYS A 101 -6.07 -6.56 8.13
CA LYS A 101 -7.24 -7.43 8.22
C LYS A 101 -8.09 -7.38 6.96
N ARG A 102 -8.27 -6.19 6.40
CA ARG A 102 -9.03 -5.96 5.17
C ARG A 102 -8.42 -4.80 4.39
N VAL A 103 -8.32 -4.96 3.08
CA VAL A 103 -7.93 -3.90 2.15
C VAL A 103 -9.13 -3.62 1.25
N HIS A 104 -9.54 -2.36 1.16
CA HIS A 104 -10.49 -1.93 0.12
C HIS A 104 -9.78 -0.98 -0.82
N MET A 105 -9.98 -1.20 -2.11
CA MET A 105 -9.45 -0.38 -3.17
C MET A 105 -10.58 -0.13 -4.19
N TRP A 106 -10.90 1.13 -4.44
CA TRP A 106 -12.07 1.58 -5.22
C TRP A 106 -11.85 2.95 -5.84
#